data_AF-A0A024CH69-F1
#
_entry.id   AF-A0A024CH69-F1
#
_cell.length_a   1.000
_cell.length_b   1.000
_cell.length_c   1.000
_cell.angle_alpha   90.00
_cell.angle_beta   90.00
_cell.angle_gamma   90.00
#
_symmetry.space_group_name_H-M   'P 1'
#
loop_
_entity.id
_entity.type
_entity.pdbx_description
1 polymer ?
#
loop_
_entity_poly.entity_id
_entity_poly.type
_entity_poly.pdbx_seq_one_letter_code
_entity_poly.pdbx_strand_id
1 'polypeptide(L)'
;MLSSTSSSIIENFIHSVVQSHEIATGLKKLTSHEQIIDYAYSKGFSFTKDDWDEFVLLDSESLKSQSKQSALLHDTTHWSWAFRQVSTWRAMLMEGADQGSS
;
A
#
# COMPACT_ATOMS: atom_id res chain seq x y z
N MET A 1 -7.50 12.54 -12.04
CA MET A 1 -8.79 11.86 -12.32
C MET A 1 -8.48 10.40 -12.61
N LEU A 2 -8.57 9.61 -11.55
CA LEU A 2 -8.34 8.18 -11.54
C LEU A 2 -9.33 7.54 -12.52
N SER A 3 -8.79 6.91 -13.56
CA SER A 3 -9.64 6.17 -14.49
C SER A 3 -10.16 4.92 -13.77
N SER A 4 -11.43 4.55 -13.97
CA SER A 4 -12.01 3.33 -13.36
C SER A 4 -11.22 2.05 -13.70
N THR A 5 -10.48 2.06 -14.81
CA THR A 5 -9.54 0.99 -15.18
C THR A 5 -8.31 0.98 -14.27
N SER A 6 -7.66 2.14 -14.07
CA SER A 6 -6.49 2.26 -13.19
C SER A 6 -6.81 1.86 -11.75
N SER A 7 -7.95 2.32 -11.23
CA SER A 7 -8.41 1.97 -9.88
C SER A 7 -8.55 0.46 -9.72
N SER A 8 -9.19 -0.21 -10.68
CA SER A 8 -9.36 -1.66 -10.67
C SER A 8 -8.03 -2.42 -10.73
N ILE A 9 -7.05 -1.91 -11.49
CA ILE A 9 -5.70 -2.51 -11.58
C ILE A 9 -4.97 -2.36 -10.24
N ILE A 10 -5.05 -1.18 -9.62
CA ILE A 10 -4.44 -0.90 -8.30
C ILE A 10 -5.07 -1.80 -7.23
N GLU A 11 -6.39 -1.94 -7.21
CA GLU A 11 -7.08 -2.86 -6.29
C GLU A 11 -6.61 -4.31 -6.51
N ASN A 12 -6.54 -4.77 -7.76
CA ASN A 12 -6.08 -6.14 -8.05
C ASN A 12 -4.62 -6.36 -7.62
N PHE A 13 -3.76 -5.34 -7.76
CA PHE A 13 -2.39 -5.37 -7.24
C PHE A 13 -2.38 -5.47 -5.72
N ILE A 14 -3.17 -4.64 -5.03
CA ILE A 14 -3.30 -4.65 -3.56
C ILE A 14 -3.77 -6.02 -3.07
N HIS A 15 -4.79 -6.61 -3.70
CA HIS A 15 -5.28 -7.95 -3.38
C HIS A 15 -4.23 -9.03 -3.65
N SER A 16 -3.47 -8.91 -4.74
CA SER A 16 -2.39 -9.85 -5.07
C SER A 16 -1.26 -9.82 -4.04
N VAL A 17 -0.95 -8.64 -3.49
CA VAL A 17 -0.01 -8.48 -2.38
C VAL A 17 -0.49 -9.19 -1.11
N VAL A 18 -1.78 -9.09 -0.81
CA VAL A 18 -2.38 -9.76 0.36
C VAL A 18 -2.37 -11.28 0.19
N GLN A 19 -2.68 -11.77 -1.02
CA GLN A 19 -2.74 -13.20 -1.32
C GLN A 19 -1.36 -13.84 -1.49
N SER A 20 -0.39 -13.10 -2.04
CA SER A 20 0.94 -13.62 -2.38
C SER A 20 2.02 -13.05 -1.47
N HIS A 21 2.49 -13.88 -0.52
CA HIS A 21 3.56 -13.49 0.41
C HIS A 21 4.87 -13.11 -0.30
N GLU A 22 5.14 -13.66 -1.47
CA GLU A 22 6.29 -13.27 -2.31
C GLU A 22 6.21 -11.79 -2.71
N ILE A 23 5.03 -11.34 -3.16
CA ILE A 23 4.79 -9.97 -3.59
C ILE A 23 4.90 -9.02 -2.39
N ALA A 24 4.29 -9.40 -1.26
CA ALA A 24 4.44 -8.68 0.00
C ALA A 24 5.91 -8.57 0.45
N THR A 25 6.69 -9.64 0.33
CA THR A 25 8.11 -9.61 0.70
C THR A 25 8.93 -8.71 -0.22
N GLY A 26 8.59 -8.66 -1.51
CA GLY A 26 9.17 -7.71 -2.46
C GLY A 26 8.93 -6.25 -2.04
N LEU A 27 7.70 -5.93 -1.63
CA LEU A 27 7.31 -4.59 -1.18
C LEU A 27 8.10 -4.08 0.03
N LYS A 28 8.52 -4.97 0.94
CA LYS A 28 9.32 -4.60 2.13
C LYS A 28 10.64 -3.92 1.79
N LYS A 29 11.18 -4.17 0.60
CA LYS A 29 12.45 -3.60 0.13
C LYS A 29 12.28 -2.24 -0.55
N LEU A 30 11.04 -1.81 -0.78
CA LEU A 30 10.72 -0.62 -1.54
C LEU A 30 10.56 0.57 -0.58
N THR A 31 11.29 1.64 -0.83
CA THR A 31 11.34 2.84 0.01
C THR A 31 10.73 4.07 -0.67
N SER A 32 10.10 3.90 -1.84
CA SER A 32 9.57 4.99 -2.64
C SER A 32 8.38 4.54 -3.49
N HIS A 33 7.48 5.47 -3.79
CA HIS A 33 6.30 5.24 -4.63
C HIS A 33 6.69 4.73 -6.02
N GLU A 34 7.75 5.28 -6.62
CA GLU A 34 8.25 4.87 -7.93
C GLU A 34 8.66 3.39 -7.95
N GLN A 35 9.32 2.93 -6.88
CA GLN A 35 9.70 1.53 -6.74
C GLN A 35 8.48 0.60 -6.65
N ILE A 36 7.40 1.04 -5.99
CA ILE A 36 6.14 0.27 -5.92
C ILE A 36 5.53 0.13 -7.31
N ILE A 37 5.53 1.20 -8.10
CA ILE A 37 4.95 1.21 -9.44
C ILE A 37 5.78 0.34 -10.38
N ASP A 38 7.10 0.47 -10.36
CA ASP A 38 8.01 -0.36 -11.15
C ASP A 38 7.85 -1.85 -10.80
N TYR A 39 7.72 -2.15 -9.51
CA TYR A 39 7.48 -3.51 -9.03
C TYR A 39 6.13 -4.06 -9.48
N ALA A 40 5.06 -3.25 -9.38
CA ALA A 40 3.74 -3.62 -9.85
C ALA A 40 3.73 -3.87 -11.36
N TYR A 41 4.42 -3.02 -12.12
CA TYR A 41 4.62 -3.16 -13.57
C TYR A 41 5.34 -4.48 -13.90
N SER A 42 6.41 -4.81 -13.17
CA SER A 42 7.13 -6.08 -13.32
C SER A 42 6.27 -7.31 -12.99
N LYS A 43 5.20 -7.15 -12.20
CA LYS A 43 4.24 -8.22 -11.86
C LYS A 43 3.03 -8.26 -12.81
N GLY A 44 2.97 -7.36 -13.81
CA GLY A 44 1.90 -7.30 -14.81
C GLY A 44 0.80 -6.28 -14.52
N PHE A 45 0.95 -5.43 -13.51
CA PHE A 45 0.01 -4.37 -13.17
C PHE A 45 0.53 -3.03 -13.69
N SER A 46 -0.14 -2.45 -14.68
CA SER A 46 0.29 -1.19 -15.31
C SER A 46 -0.60 -0.03 -14.86
N PHE A 47 -0.05 0.89 -14.06
CA PHE A 47 -0.67 2.15 -13.66
C PHE A 47 0.39 3.23 -13.49
N THR A 48 -0.01 4.50 -13.52
CA THR A 48 0.94 5.61 -13.38
C THR A 48 1.13 6.02 -11.92
N LYS A 49 2.15 6.85 -11.67
CA LYS A 49 2.37 7.45 -10.35
C LYS A 49 1.23 8.34 -9.91
N ASP A 50 0.64 9.08 -10.83
CA ASP A 50 -0.50 9.95 -10.57
C ASP A 50 -1.72 9.13 -10.12
N ASP A 51 -1.99 8.01 -10.80
CA ASP A 51 -3.06 7.08 -10.40
C ASP A 51 -2.82 6.51 -9.01
N TRP A 52 -1.59 6.07 -8.72
CA TRP A 52 -1.23 5.51 -7.42
C TRP A 52 -1.35 6.54 -6.30
N ASP A 53 -0.83 7.76 -6.51
CA ASP A 53 -0.89 8.85 -5.54
C ASP A 53 -2.34 9.27 -5.27
N GLU A 54 -3.15 9.44 -6.32
CA GLU A 54 -4.57 9.77 -6.19
C GLU A 54 -5.33 8.65 -5.46
N PHE A 55 -5.06 7.37 -5.74
CA PHE A 55 -5.66 6.24 -5.01
C PHE A 55 -5.28 6.25 -3.53
N VAL A 56 -3.99 6.40 -3.20
CA VAL A 56 -3.50 6.48 -1.82
C VAL A 56 -4.11 7.67 -1.10
N LEU A 57 -4.23 8.81 -1.76
CA LEU A 57 -4.89 9.99 -1.22
C LEU A 57 -6.36 9.70 -0.89
N LEU A 58 -7.13 9.14 -1.81
CA LEU A 58 -8.54 8.78 -1.61
C LEU A 58 -8.76 7.76 -0.48
N ASP A 59 -7.90 6.74 -0.43
CA ASP A 59 -7.89 5.74 0.65
C ASP A 59 -7.55 6.40 2.01
N SER A 60 -6.55 7.28 2.03
CA SER A 60 -6.13 8.02 3.23
C SER A 60 -7.18 9.05 3.69
N GLU A 61 -7.91 9.68 2.78
CA GLU A 61 -8.97 10.63 3.09
C GLU A 61 -10.16 9.92 3.73
N SER A 62 -10.49 8.71 3.28
CA SER A 62 -11.48 7.84 3.94
C SER A 62 -11.08 7.53 5.40
N LEU A 63 -9.78 7.50 5.69
CA LEU A 63 -9.22 7.30 7.03
C LEU A 63 -9.09 8.58 7.88
N LYS A 64 -8.96 9.77 7.28
CA LYS A 64 -8.78 11.05 8.03
C LYS A 64 -9.95 11.39 8.94
N SER A 65 -11.13 10.81 8.72
CA SER A 65 -12.25 10.85 9.66
C SER A 65 -11.92 10.18 11.02
N GLN A 66 -10.80 9.46 11.12
CA GLN A 66 -10.30 8.77 12.31
C GLN A 66 -8.92 9.36 12.72
N SER A 67 -8.96 10.50 13.42
CA SER A 67 -7.90 11.52 13.61
C SER A 67 -6.56 11.14 14.29
N LYS A 68 -6.10 9.89 14.30
CA LYS A 68 -4.88 9.47 15.04
C LYS A 68 -3.73 8.88 14.22
N GLN A 69 -3.88 8.64 12.92
CA GLN A 69 -2.89 7.88 12.14
C GLN A 69 -1.92 8.71 11.28
N SER A 70 -2.08 10.03 11.21
CA SER A 70 -1.30 10.92 10.35
C SER A 70 0.20 11.02 10.70
N ALA A 71 0.57 10.81 11.97
CA ALA A 71 1.97 10.81 12.40
C ALA A 71 2.76 9.57 11.92
N LEU A 72 2.08 8.47 11.59
CA LEU A 72 2.71 7.20 11.22
C LEU A 72 3.07 7.10 9.73
N LEU A 73 2.58 8.03 8.89
CA LEU A 73 2.76 8.02 7.43
C LEU A 73 4.12 8.59 6.97
N HIS A 74 4.85 9.27 7.86
CA HIS A 74 6.06 10.01 7.51
C HIS A 74 7.38 9.23 7.67
N ASP A 75 7.36 8.04 8.26
CA ASP A 75 8.58 7.26 8.46
C ASP A 75 8.83 6.34 7.25
N THR A 76 9.55 6.87 6.26
CA THR A 76 9.94 6.14 5.02
C THR A 76 11.05 5.12 5.26
N THR A 77 11.66 5.12 6.45
CA THR A 77 12.82 4.30 6.81
C THR A 77 12.45 2.86 7.15
N HIS A 78 11.19 2.61 7.50
CA HIS A 78 10.71 1.28 7.86
C HIS A 78 10.16 0.53 6.64
N TRP A 79 10.46 -0.77 6.55
CA TRP A 79 9.89 -1.69 5.54
C TRP A 79 8.36 -1.67 5.51
N SER A 80 7.72 -1.27 6.62
CA SER A 80 6.27 -1.14 6.74
C SER A 80 5.73 0.14 6.10
N TRP A 81 6.59 1.03 5.60
CA TRP A 81 6.19 2.26 4.93
C TRP A 81 5.32 1.99 3.69
N ALA A 82 5.71 1.04 2.84
CA ALA A 82 4.93 0.66 1.67
C ALA A 82 3.54 0.16 2.10
N PHE A 83 3.50 -0.70 3.11
CA PHE A 83 2.27 -1.24 3.71
C PHE A 83 1.40 -0.18 4.42
N ARG A 84 1.95 0.99 4.73
CA ARG A 84 1.22 2.11 5.33
C ARG A 84 0.55 3.02 4.31
N GLN A 85 0.87 2.89 3.02
CA GLN A 85 0.27 3.70 1.97
C GLN A 85 -1.21 3.40 1.76
N VAL A 86 -1.64 2.15 1.90
CA VAL A 86 -3.03 1.74 1.67
C VAL A 86 -3.60 0.99 2.87
N SER A 87 -4.85 1.27 3.22
CA SER A 87 -5.55 0.71 4.37
C SER A 87 -5.54 -0.81 4.41
N THR A 88 -5.73 -1.44 3.25
CA THR A 88 -5.75 -2.91 3.12
C THR A 88 -4.44 -3.57 3.56
N TRP A 89 -3.30 -2.99 3.20
CA TRP A 89 -1.99 -3.50 3.61
C TRP A 89 -1.70 -3.23 5.09
N ARG A 90 -2.28 -2.16 5.66
CA ARG A 90 -2.18 -1.87 7.10
C ARG A 90 -2.91 -2.90 7.94
N ALA A 91 -4.03 -3.43 7.46
CA ALA A 91 -4.71 -4.55 8.13
C ALA A 91 -3.78 -5.76 8.28
N MET A 92 -2.97 -6.06 7.25
CA MET A 92 -1.95 -7.12 7.32
C MET A 92 -0.86 -6.84 8.38
N LEU A 93 -0.54 -5.57 8.64
CA LEU A 93 0.41 -5.19 9.69
C LEU A 93 -0.17 -5.35 11.10
N MET A 94 -1.48 -5.09 11.27
CA MET A 94 -2.15 -5.23 12.56
C MET A 94 -2.48 -6.70 12.89
N GLU A 95 -2.81 -7.53 11.91
CA GLU A 95 -3.03 -8.98 12.13
C GLU A 95 -1.77 -9.73 12.58
N GLY A 96 -0.57 -9.19 12.33
CA GLY A 96 0.69 -9.75 12.83
C GLY A 96 1.15 -9.20 14.19
N ALA A 97 0.51 -8.14 14.71
CA ALA A 97 0.95 -7.44 15.93
C ALA A 97 0.33 -8.01 17.23
N ASP A 98 -0.66 -8.92 17.12
CA ASP A 98 -1.35 -9.56 18.25
C ASP A 98 -0.92 -11.03 18.44
N GLN A 99 0.34 -11.36 18.16
CA GLN A 99 0.95 -12.67 18.51
C GLN A 99 2.17 -12.44 19.40
N GLY A 100 2.00 -11.67 20.47
CA GLY A 100 3.11 -11.28 21.32
C GLY A 100 2.67 -10.55 22.58
N SER A 101 1.86 -11.20 23.42
CA SER A 101 1.84 -10.92 24.84
C SER A 101 1.69 -12.25 25.57
N SER A 102 2.84 -12.76 26.01
CA SER A 102 2.97 -13.86 26.98
C SER A 102 2.50 -13.42 28.37
#